data_AF-A0A3Q2YU79-F1
#
_entry.id   AF-A0A3Q2YU79-F1
#
_cell.length_a   1.000
_cell.length_b   1.000
_cell.length_c   1.000
_cell.angle_alpha   90.00
_cell.angle_beta   90.00
_cell.angle_gamma   90.00
#
_symmetry.space_group_name_H-M   'P 1'
#
loop_
_entity.id
_entity.type
_entity.pdbx_description
1 polymer ?
#
loop_
_entity_poly.entity_id
_entity_poly.type
_entity_poly.pdbx_seq_one_letter_code
_entity_poly.pdbx_strand_id
1 'polypeptide(L)' 'MQGMYGIAEEVYLSLPCVLNGGGVASVVRVSLSHDEAARLQASGGALWDILKELQDL' A
#
# COMPACT_ATOMS: atom_id res chain seq x y z
N MET A 1 -4.37 0.15 4.73
CA MET A 1 -3.19 -0.39 5.44
C MET A 1 -2.33 0.79 5.89
N GLN A 2 -2.65 1.42 7.02
CA GLN A 2 -1.83 2.52 7.52
C GLN A 2 -0.51 2.00 8.08
N GLY A 3 0.59 2.69 7.75
CA GLY A 3 1.88 2.54 8.43
C GLY A 3 2.73 1.34 8.01
N MET A 4 2.28 0.53 7.04
CA MET A 4 3.14 -0.51 6.45
C MET A 4 4.10 0.12 5.43
N TYR A 5 5.40 -0.19 5.55
CA TYR A 5 6.48 0.31 4.69
C TYR A 5 6.74 1.83 4.73
N GLY A 6 6.39 2.48 5.86
CA GLY A 6 6.59 3.92 6.01
C GLY A 6 5.60 4.77 5.21
N ILE A 7 4.55 4.15 4.68
CA ILE A 7 3.46 4.85 4.01
C ILE A 7 2.47 5.30 5.07
N ALA A 8 2.45 6.60 5.35
CA ALA A 8 1.56 7.20 6.35
C ALA A 8 0.10 7.28 5.86
N GLU A 9 -0.09 7.27 4.54
CA GLU A 9 -1.38 7.47 3.89
C GLU A 9 -2.11 6.14 3.66
N GLU A 10 -3.43 6.19 3.65
CA GLU A 10 -4.27 5.00 3.53
C GLU A 10 -4.40 4.59 2.05
N VAL A 11 -3.32 4.03 1.50
CA VAL A 11 -3.26 3.62 0.09
C VAL A 11 -3.40 2.10 -0.05
N TYR A 12 -4.15 1.69 -1.07
CA TYR A 12 -4.33 0.29 -1.44
C TYR A 12 -3.30 -0.07 -2.52
N LEU A 13 -2.20 -0.69 -2.09
CA LEU A 13 -1.16 -1.19 -2.99
C LEU A 13 -1.28 -2.71 -3.15
N SER A 14 -0.92 -3.20 -4.33
CA SER A 14 -0.85 -4.64 -4.63
C SER A 14 0.33 -5.27 -3.90
N LEU A 15 0.11 -5.59 -2.63
CA LEU A 15 1.07 -6.30 -1.79
C LEU A 15 0.78 -7.81 -1.80
N PRO A 16 1.82 -8.65 -1.72
CA PRO A 16 1.62 -10.09 -1.54
C PRO A 16 0.85 -10.32 -0.24
N CYS A 17 -0.34 -10.91 -0.36
CA CYS A 17 -1.20 -11.23 0.76
C CYS A 17 -1.38 -12.75 0.85
N VAL A 18 -1.39 -13.25 2.09
CA VAL A 18 -1.80 -14.61 2.40
C VAL A 18 -3.31 -14.61 2.52
N LEU A 19 -3.98 -15.44 1.74
CA LEU A 19 -5.43 -15.62 1.80
C LEU A 19 -5.77 -16.82 2.69
N ASN A 20 -6.84 -16.71 3.48
CA ASN A 20 -7.46 -17.82 4.19
C ASN A 20 -8.95 -17.93 3.80
N GLY A 21 -9.66 -18.93 4.36
CA GLY A 21 -11.07 -19.15 4.06
C GLY A 21 -12.03 -17.99 4.39
N GLY A 22 -11.56 -16.93 5.06
CA GLY A 22 -12.32 -15.72 5.37
C GLY A 22 -11.84 -14.44 4.67
N GLY A 23 -10.87 -14.53 3.75
CA GLY A 23 -10.34 -13.37 3.01
C GLY A 23 -8.83 -13.20 3.19
N VAL A 24 -8.38 -11.95 3.42
CA VAL A 24 -6.96 -11.64 3.61
C VAL A 24 -6.54 -11.97 5.04
N ALA A 25 -5.72 -13.02 5.18
CA ALA A 25 -5.22 -13.51 6.47
C ALA A 25 -4.07 -12.65 7.00
N SER A 26 -3.15 -12.25 6.13
CA SER A 26 -2.03 -11.38 6.49
C SER A 26 -1.38 -10.83 5.24
N VAL A 27 -0.73 -9.67 5.38
CA VAL A 27 0.07 -9.09 4.30
C VAL A 27 1.51 -9.50 4.55
N VAL A 28 2.12 -10.12 3.56
CA VAL A 28 3.49 -10.61 3.67
C VAL A 28 4.41 -9.40 3.86
N ARG A 29 5.14 -9.38 4.98
CA ARG A 29 6.16 -8.38 5.27
C ARG A 29 7.41 -8.72 4.45
N VAL A 30 7.45 -8.28 3.20
CA VAL A 30 8.61 -8.40 2.31
C VAL A 30 9.69 -7.44 2.81
N SER A 31 10.93 -7.89 2.91
CA SER A 31 12.04 -6.98 3.20
C SER A 31 12.38 -6.21 1.93
N LEU A 32 11.74 -5.06 1.74
CA LEU A 32 12.04 -4.17 0.62
C LEU A 32 13.36 -3.44 0.88
N SER A 33 14.19 -3.34 -0.14
CA SER A 33 15.35 -2.44 -0.12
C SER A 33 14.90 -0.97 -0.04
N HIS A 34 15.78 -0.06 0.38
CA HIS A 34 15.45 1.36 0.52
C HIS A 34 14.90 1.95 -0.78
N ASP A 35 15.49 1.58 -1.93
CA ASP A 35 15.03 2.02 -3.25
C ASP A 35 13.65 1.46 -3.60
N GLU A 36 13.38 0.19 -3.30
CA GLU A 36 12.07 -0.41 -3.55
C GLU A 36 10.98 0.20 -2.68
N ALA A 37 11.29 0.50 -1.41
CA ALA A 37 10.40 1.20 -0.52
C ALA A 37 10.11 2.63 -1.01
N ALA A 38 11.12 3.35 -1.50
CA ALA A 38 10.94 4.68 -2.06
C ALA A 38 10.07 4.66 -3.33
N ARG A 39 10.27 3.68 -4.23
CA ARG A 39 9.40 3.50 -5.41
C ARG A 39 7.97 3.11 -5.02
N LEU A 40 7.82 2.27 -4.00
CA LEU A 40 6.51 1.87 -3.49
C LEU A 40 5.76 3.06 -2.89
N GLN A 41 6.45 3.90 -2.12
CA GLN A 41 5.91 5.16 -1.60
C GLN A 41 5.50 6.11 -2.72
N ALA A 42 6.33 6.27 -3.76
CA ALA A 42 6.00 7.10 -4.92
C ALA A 42 4.75 6.58 -5.67
N SER A 43 4.62 5.25 -5.84
CA SER A 43 3.43 4.64 -6.42
C SER A 43 2.19 4.80 -5.53
N GLY A 44 2.37 4.76 -4.20
CA GLY A 44 1.31 5.00 -3.22
C GLY A 44 0.80 6.44 -3.29
N GLY A 45 1.71 7.42 -3.31
CA GLY A 45 1.36 8.85 -3.42
C GLY A 45 0.58 9.17 -4.69
N ALA A 46 1.00 8.65 -5.85
CA ALA A 46 0.27 8.84 -7.10
C ALA A 46 -1.16 8.27 -7.05
N LEU A 47 -1.36 7.11 -6.40
CA LEU A 47 -2.70 6.54 -6.19
C LEU A 47 -3.52 7.36 -5.19
N TRP A 48 -2.89 7.90 -4.15
CA TRP A 48 -3.53 8.75 -3.17
C TRP A 48 -4.03 10.05 -3.76
N ASP A 49 -3.25 10.69 -4.64
CA ASP A 49 -3.66 11.90 -5.34
C ASP A 49 -4.90 11.65 -6.21
N ILE A 50 -4.92 10.54 -6.94
CA ILE A 50 -6.11 10.11 -7.72
C ILE A 50 -7.31 9.83 -6.79
N LEU A 51 -7.10 9.15 -5.67
CA LEU A 51 -8.16 8.86 -4.71
C LEU A 51 -8.73 10.15 -4.10
N LYS A 52 -7.88 11.14 -3.79
CA LYS A 52 -8.30 12.47 -3.33
C LYS A 52 -9.12 13.20 -4.38
N GLU A 53 -8.66 13.23 -5.63
CA GLU A 53 -9.39 13.85 -6.74
C GLU A 53 -10.80 13.24 -6.94
N LEU A 54 -10.93 11.93 -6.73
CA LEU A 54 -12.22 11.23 -6.81
C LEU A 54 -13.10 11.39 -5.57
N GLN A 55 -12.50 11.64 -4.40
CA GLN A 55 -13.22 11.78 -3.13
C GLN A 55 -13.75 13.20 -2.91
N ASP A 56 -13.19 14.20 -3.60
CA ASP A 56 -13.69 15.57 -3.66
C ASP A 56 -14.87 15.77 -4.67
N LEU A 57 -15.41 14.68 -5.23
CA LEU A 57 -16.53 14.63 -6.18
C LEU A 57 -17.81 14.09 -5.54
#